data_AF-A0AAV8U705-F1
#
_entry.id   AF-A0AAV8U705-F1
#
_cell.length_a   1.000
_cell.length_b   1.000
_cell.length_c   1.000
_cell.angle_alpha   90.00
_cell.angle_beta   90.00
_cell.angle_gamma   90.00
#
_symmetry.space_group_name_H-M   'P 1'
#
loop_
_entity.id
_entity.type
_entity.pdbx_description
1 polymer ?
#
loop_
_entity_poly.entity_id
_entity_poly.type
_entity_poly.pdbx_seq_one_letter_code
_entity_poly.pdbx_strand_id
1 'polypeptide(L)'
;MDLLHYLIFYPSNVLFIGHHLATLFVFLTCRYLVQHGAYAILALLVLAEVTSACQNAWTLANARRMNNEFAAKVFDVLSPPFYVFYSVARGFLGPYFVYQMGSSYISGWVWVSWLIVVTLAIFVSILWVSNL
;
A
#
# COMPACT_ATOMS: atom_id res chain seq x y z
N MET A 1 -6.38 3.60 -13.42
CA MET A 1 -7.66 4.34 -13.52
C MET A 1 -7.75 5.39 -12.43
N ASP A 2 -7.37 5.06 -11.19
CA ASP A 2 -7.45 5.99 -10.05
C ASP A 2 -6.57 7.23 -10.20
N LEU A 3 -5.34 7.09 -10.70
CA LEU A 3 -4.44 8.23 -10.88
C LEU A 3 -5.05 9.33 -11.76
N LEU A 4 -5.67 8.96 -12.89
CA LEU A 4 -6.29 9.92 -13.81
C LEU A 4 -7.54 10.55 -13.20
N HIS A 5 -8.34 9.75 -12.47
CA HIS A 5 -9.50 10.25 -11.73
C HIS A 5 -9.07 11.30 -10.68
N TYR A 6 -8.07 11.02 -9.87
CA TYR A 6 -7.59 11.96 -8.85
C TYR A 6 -6.94 13.21 -9.44
N LEU A 7 -6.17 13.08 -10.53
CA LEU A 7 -5.58 14.25 -11.21
C LEU A 7 -6.64 15.23 -11.75
N ILE A 8 -7.79 14.71 -12.21
CA ILE A 8 -8.85 15.52 -12.81
C ILE A 8 -9.81 16.06 -11.74
N PHE A 9 -10.26 15.20 -10.82
CA PHE A 9 -11.37 15.53 -9.91
C PHE A 9 -10.91 15.93 -8.51
N TYR A 10 -9.73 15.50 -8.07
CA TYR A 10 -9.22 15.73 -6.71
C TYR A 10 -7.71 16.04 -6.67
N PRO A 11 -7.24 17.07 -7.40
CA PRO A 11 -5.80 17.34 -7.55
C PRO A 11 -5.11 17.72 -6.24
N SER A 12 -5.87 18.15 -5.22
CA SER A 12 -5.36 18.45 -3.88
C SER A 12 -4.92 17.20 -3.10
N ASN A 13 -5.35 16.00 -3.50
CA ASN A 13 -5.01 14.73 -2.84
C ASN A 13 -3.62 14.21 -3.25
N VAL A 14 -2.60 15.03 -3.02
CA VAL A 14 -1.20 14.80 -3.43
C VAL A 14 -0.60 13.50 -2.89
N LEU A 15 -0.98 13.06 -1.69
CA LEU A 15 -0.50 11.78 -1.12
C LEU A 15 -0.95 10.58 -1.95
N PHE A 16 -2.22 10.56 -2.36
CA PHE A 16 -2.79 9.44 -3.10
C PHE A 16 -2.27 9.40 -4.55
N ILE A 17 -2.16 10.58 -5.16
CA ILE A 17 -1.56 10.77 -6.50
C ILE A 17 -0.10 10.32 -6.49
N GLY A 18 0.68 10.80 -5.51
CA GLY A 18 2.09 10.44 -5.34
C GLY A 18 2.29 8.94 -5.11
N HIS A 19 1.44 8.32 -4.28
CA HIS A 19 1.45 6.88 -4.07
C HIS A 19 1.25 6.11 -5.38
N HIS A 20 0.25 6.47 -6.18
CA HIS A 20 -0.05 5.78 -7.45
C HIS A 20 1.07 5.97 -8.49
N LEU A 21 1.66 7.16 -8.56
CA LEU A 21 2.83 7.42 -9.40
C LEU A 21 4.02 6.56 -8.99
N ALA A 22 4.28 6.44 -7.68
CA ALA A 22 5.37 5.62 -7.15
C ALA A 22 5.16 4.13 -7.45
N THR A 23 3.95 3.61 -7.26
CA THR A 23 3.59 2.23 -7.60
C THR A 23 3.75 1.98 -9.11
N LEU A 24 3.26 2.88 -9.96
CA LEU A 24 3.42 2.78 -11.41
C LEU A 24 4.88 2.81 -11.84
N PHE A 25 5.69 3.69 -11.25
CA PHE A 25 7.14 3.76 -11.48
C PHE A 25 7.83 2.41 -11.21
N VAL A 26 7.60 1.81 -10.03
CA VAL A 26 8.19 0.52 -9.66
C VAL A 26 7.74 -0.59 -10.62
N PHE A 27 6.46 -0.63 -11.00
CA PHE A 27 5.92 -1.64 -11.92
C PHE A 27 6.52 -1.55 -13.32
N LEU A 28 6.53 -0.35 -13.91
CA LEU A 28 7.06 -0.13 -15.26
C LEU A 28 8.56 -0.44 -15.29
N THR A 29 9.32 0.11 -14.35
CA THR A 29 10.78 -0.09 -14.34
C THR A 29 11.16 -1.55 -14.07
N CYS A 30 10.43 -2.29 -13.21
CA CYS A 30 10.68 -3.72 -13.04
C CYS A 30 10.40 -4.51 -14.32
N ARG A 31 9.24 -4.30 -14.95
CA ARG A 31 8.86 -5.01 -16.18
C ARG A 31 9.84 -4.75 -17.31
N TYR A 32 10.18 -3.49 -17.56
CA TYR A 32 10.94 -3.10 -18.74
C TYR A 32 12.46 -3.25 -18.58
N LEU A 33 13.01 -3.05 -17.38
CA LEU A 33 14.47 -3.01 -17.18
C LEU A 33 15.07 -4.32 -16.69
N VAL A 34 14.30 -5.17 -15.97
CA VAL A 34 14.88 -6.37 -15.33
C VAL A 34 14.33 -7.67 -15.93
N GLN A 35 13.16 -7.66 -16.60
CA GLN A 35 12.49 -8.82 -17.26
C GLN A 35 12.24 -10.06 -16.36
N HIS A 36 12.84 -10.10 -15.17
CA HIS A 36 12.65 -11.03 -14.08
C HIS A 36 12.16 -10.24 -12.86
N GLY A 37 11.33 -10.88 -12.05
CA GLY A 37 11.00 -10.34 -10.73
C GLY A 37 9.58 -9.88 -10.47
N ALA A 38 8.66 -10.23 -11.38
CA ALA A 38 7.24 -9.99 -11.17
C ALA A 38 6.73 -10.58 -9.86
N TYR A 39 7.27 -11.70 -9.36
CA TYR A 39 6.73 -12.39 -8.20
C TYR A 39 6.68 -11.51 -6.93
N ALA A 40 7.80 -10.94 -6.50
CA ALA A 40 7.85 -10.15 -5.25
C ALA A 40 6.98 -8.88 -5.35
N ILE A 41 7.00 -8.21 -6.51
CA ILE A 41 6.20 -7.00 -6.74
C ILE A 41 4.70 -7.32 -6.86
N LEU A 42 4.34 -8.41 -7.52
CA LEU A 42 2.95 -8.88 -7.60
C LEU A 42 2.45 -9.30 -6.22
N ALA A 43 3.25 -9.98 -5.41
CA ALA A 43 2.90 -10.33 -4.05
C ALA A 43 2.67 -9.07 -3.20
N LEU A 44 3.54 -8.07 -3.32
CA LEU A 44 3.36 -6.76 -2.68
C LEU A 44 2.09 -6.03 -3.15
N LEU A 45 1.76 -6.11 -4.44
CA LEU A 45 0.55 -5.51 -4.99
C LEU A 45 -0.71 -6.21 -4.45
N VAL A 46 -0.75 -7.54 -4.48
CA VAL A 46 -1.88 -8.31 -3.93
C VAL A 46 -2.05 -7.96 -2.45
N LEU A 47 -0.97 -7.91 -1.69
CA LEU A 47 -1.01 -7.53 -0.27
C LEU A 47 -1.52 -6.09 -0.08
N ALA A 48 -1.08 -5.16 -0.92
CA ALA A 48 -1.53 -3.77 -0.91
C ALA A 48 -3.02 -3.65 -1.23
N GLU A 49 -3.54 -4.36 -2.23
CA GLU A 49 -4.95 -4.34 -2.61
C GLU A 49 -5.85 -4.93 -1.53
N VAL A 50 -5.48 -6.10 -0.98
CA VAL A 50 -6.25 -6.74 0.09
C VAL A 50 -6.28 -5.85 1.34
N THR A 51 -5.13 -5.30 1.74
CA THR A 51 -5.07 -4.38 2.89
C THR A 51 -5.81 -3.07 2.63
N SER A 52 -5.78 -2.54 1.40
CA SER A 52 -6.50 -1.32 1.00
C SER A 52 -8.01 -1.51 1.08
N ALA A 53 -8.53 -2.64 0.60
CA ALA A 53 -9.95 -2.97 0.71
C ALA A 53 -10.41 -3.01 2.18
N CYS A 54 -9.64 -3.67 3.05
CA CYS A 54 -9.90 -3.70 4.49
C CYS A 54 -9.79 -2.30 5.13
N GLN A 55 -8.75 -1.54 4.79
CA GLN A 55 -8.52 -0.19 5.31
C GLN A 55 -9.64 0.77 4.90
N ASN A 56 -10.14 0.69 3.67
CA ASN A 56 -11.23 1.53 3.18
C ASN A 56 -12.55 1.19 3.88
N ALA A 57 -12.87 -0.10 4.02
CA ALA A 57 -14.05 -0.53 4.76
C ALA A 57 -13.99 -0.08 6.23
N TRP A 58 -12.83 -0.22 6.87
CA TRP A 58 -12.59 0.22 8.24
C TRP A 58 -12.71 1.75 8.40
N THR A 59 -12.11 2.52 7.49
CA THR A 59 -12.16 3.99 7.49
C THR A 59 -13.59 4.50 7.28
N LEU A 60 -14.34 3.89 6.36
CA LEU A 60 -15.74 4.25 6.11
C LEU A 60 -16.64 3.93 7.32
N ALA A 61 -16.42 2.77 7.96
CA ALA A 61 -17.13 2.41 9.18
C ALA A 61 -16.82 3.39 10.32
N ASN A 62 -15.55 3.79 10.50
CA ASN A 62 -15.14 4.81 11.46
C ASN A 62 -15.85 6.15 11.22
N ALA A 63 -15.85 6.63 9.98
CA ALA A 63 -16.46 7.90 9.59
C ALA A 63 -17.98 7.94 9.85
N ARG A 64 -18.66 6.79 9.86
CA ARG A 64 -20.11 6.68 10.07
C ARG A 64 -20.49 6.16 11.46
N ARG A 65 -19.55 5.77 12.30
CA ARG A 65 -19.82 5.10 13.60
C ARG A 65 -20.74 5.91 14.52
N MET A 66 -20.61 7.24 14.52
CA MET A 66 -21.41 8.12 15.37
C MET A 66 -22.87 8.27 14.90
N ASN A 67 -23.14 7.98 13.64
CA ASN A 67 -24.42 8.24 13.00
C ASN A 67 -25.19 6.96 12.64
N ASN A 68 -24.59 5.78 12.82
CA ASN A 68 -25.20 4.50 12.46
C ASN A 68 -24.64 3.36 13.35
N GLU A 69 -25.50 2.72 14.13
CA GLU A 69 -25.14 1.60 15.02
C GLU A 69 -24.55 0.39 14.27
N PHE A 70 -25.01 0.11 13.06
CA PHE A 70 -24.44 -0.95 12.24
C PHE A 70 -23.00 -0.64 11.85
N ALA A 71 -22.71 0.63 11.50
CA ALA A 71 -21.34 1.06 11.18
C ALA A 71 -20.43 0.99 12.41
N ALA A 72 -20.93 1.33 13.60
CA ALA A 72 -20.19 1.16 14.85
C ALA A 72 -19.84 -0.31 15.11
N LYS A 73 -20.81 -1.22 15.00
CA LYS A 73 -20.57 -2.67 15.15
C LYS A 73 -19.56 -3.20 14.13
N VAL A 74 -19.66 -2.78 12.87
CA VAL A 74 -18.69 -3.17 11.83
C VAL A 74 -17.30 -2.65 12.18
N PHE A 75 -17.17 -1.40 12.61
CA PHE A 75 -15.89 -0.84 13.03
C PHE A 75 -15.28 -1.61 14.20
N ASP A 76 -16.05 -1.89 15.25
CA ASP A 76 -15.56 -2.59 16.45
C ASP A 76 -15.14 -4.03 16.14
N VAL A 77 -15.91 -4.74 15.32
CA VAL A 77 -15.59 -6.12 14.91
C VAL A 77 -14.40 -6.17 13.96
N LEU A 78 -14.29 -5.21 13.03
CA LEU A 78 -13.23 -5.18 12.03
C LEU A 78 -11.91 -4.66 12.58
N SER A 79 -11.91 -3.82 13.62
CA SER A 79 -10.70 -3.17 14.14
C SER A 79 -9.62 -4.17 14.60
N PRO A 80 -9.91 -5.14 15.49
CA PRO A 80 -8.89 -6.09 15.95
C PRO A 80 -8.25 -6.92 14.81
N PRO A 81 -9.02 -7.59 13.91
CA PRO A 81 -8.43 -8.35 12.82
C PRO A 81 -7.74 -7.42 11.81
N PHE A 82 -8.26 -6.21 11.58
CA PHE A 82 -7.60 -5.23 10.72
C PHE A 82 -6.22 -4.86 11.23
N TYR A 83 -6.08 -4.47 12.50
CA TYR A 83 -4.77 -4.10 13.05
C TYR A 83 -3.78 -5.26 12.99
N VAL A 84 -4.19 -6.47 13.38
CA VAL A 84 -3.31 -7.65 13.32
C VAL A 84 -2.88 -7.91 11.88
N PHE A 85 -3.83 -7.97 10.94
CA PHE A 85 -3.54 -8.22 9.54
C PHE A 85 -2.65 -7.13 8.94
N TYR A 86 -2.94 -5.87 9.24
CA TYR A 86 -2.19 -4.70 8.76
C TYR A 86 -0.76 -4.70 9.29
N SER A 87 -0.57 -4.99 10.59
CA SER A 87 0.75 -5.09 11.22
C SER A 87 1.57 -6.25 10.63
N VAL A 88 0.96 -7.41 10.37
CA VAL A 88 1.66 -8.54 9.73
C VAL A 88 2.03 -8.18 8.29
N ALA A 89 1.10 -7.62 7.53
CA ALA A 89 1.30 -7.24 6.15
C ALA A 89 2.41 -6.19 5.99
N ARG A 90 2.36 -5.10 6.77
CA ARG A 90 3.31 -3.97 6.65
C ARG A 90 4.58 -4.15 7.45
N GLY A 91 4.50 -4.78 8.62
CA GLY A 91 5.64 -4.97 9.52
C GLY A 91 6.51 -6.19 9.19
N PHE A 92 5.95 -7.23 8.57
CA PHE A 92 6.68 -8.46 8.27
C PHE A 92 6.72 -8.80 6.78
N LEU A 93 5.56 -8.99 6.14
CA LEU A 93 5.50 -9.45 4.75
C LEU A 93 6.09 -8.43 3.78
N GLY A 94 5.77 -7.15 3.96
CA GLY A 94 6.34 -6.04 3.18
C GLY A 94 7.87 -6.04 3.19
N PRO A 95 8.52 -5.91 4.36
CA PRO A 95 9.97 -5.97 4.50
C PRO A 95 10.59 -7.27 3.95
N TYR A 96 9.94 -8.41 4.15
CA TYR A 96 10.39 -9.68 3.60
C TYR A 96 10.46 -9.67 2.06
N PHE A 97 9.43 -9.14 1.39
CA PHE A 97 9.46 -9.01 -0.07
C PHE A 97 10.45 -7.93 -0.53
N VAL A 98 10.63 -6.84 0.22
CA VAL A 98 11.68 -5.84 -0.05
C VAL A 98 13.07 -6.48 0.00
N TYR A 99 13.33 -7.35 0.98
CA TYR A 99 14.59 -8.12 1.06
C TYR A 99 14.77 -9.08 -0.13
N GLN A 100 13.71 -9.81 -0.50
CA GLN A 100 13.75 -10.66 -1.70
C GLN A 100 14.04 -9.86 -2.97
N MET A 101 13.50 -8.64 -3.07
CA MET A 101 13.81 -7.73 -4.18
C MET A 101 15.29 -7.33 -4.15
N GLY A 102 15.82 -6.90 -3.00
CA GLY A 102 17.23 -6.48 -2.89
C GLY A 102 18.22 -7.60 -3.21
N SER A 103 17.96 -8.82 -2.72
CA SER A 103 18.84 -9.97 -2.95
C SER A 103 18.80 -10.51 -4.38
N SER A 104 17.66 -10.42 -5.06
CA SER A 104 17.47 -10.99 -6.41
C SER A 104 17.88 -10.04 -7.54
N TYR A 105 17.96 -8.71 -7.30
CA TYR A 105 18.12 -7.70 -8.36
C TYR A 105 19.41 -6.87 -8.27
N ILE A 106 20.53 -7.48 -7.85
CA ILE A 106 21.82 -6.79 -7.59
C ILE A 106 22.43 -6.06 -8.82
N SER A 107 21.86 -6.17 -10.02
CA SER A 107 22.37 -5.47 -11.22
C SER A 107 21.71 -4.10 -11.45
N GLY A 108 22.45 -3.01 -11.22
CA GLY A 108 22.11 -1.64 -11.64
C GLY A 108 21.79 -0.67 -10.51
N TRP A 109 21.48 0.61 -10.80
CA TRP A 109 21.10 1.60 -9.78
C TRP A 109 19.58 1.61 -9.49
N VAL A 110 18.81 0.98 -10.36
CA VAL A 110 17.35 1.09 -10.38
C VAL A 110 16.73 0.31 -9.21
N TRP A 111 17.28 -0.84 -8.81
CA TRP A 111 16.77 -1.60 -7.67
C TRP A 111 16.89 -0.83 -6.34
N VAL A 112 17.94 -0.02 -6.16
CA VAL A 112 18.11 0.85 -4.99
C VAL A 112 16.95 1.84 -4.88
N SER A 113 16.55 2.42 -6.01
CA SER A 113 15.39 3.32 -6.05
C SER A 113 14.09 2.61 -5.65
N TRP A 114 13.92 1.33 -6.03
CA TRP A 114 12.74 0.55 -5.64
C TRP A 114 12.72 0.26 -4.14
N LEU A 115 13.86 -0.13 -3.57
CA LEU A 115 13.93 -0.37 -2.13
C LEU A 115 13.57 0.87 -1.33
N ILE A 116 14.09 2.04 -1.73
CA ILE A 116 13.76 3.31 -1.07
C ILE A 116 12.26 3.60 -1.19
N VAL A 117 11.71 3.56 -2.42
CA VAL A 117 10.30 3.87 -2.67
C VAL A 117 9.35 2.93 -1.91
N VAL A 118 9.59 1.62 -1.98
CA VAL A 118 8.72 0.62 -1.33
C VAL A 118 8.83 0.72 0.19
N THR A 119 10.04 0.94 0.73
CA THR A 119 10.25 1.12 2.17
C THR A 119 9.52 2.37 2.66
N LEU A 120 9.66 3.50 1.97
CA LEU A 120 8.93 4.73 2.28
C LEU A 120 7.42 4.52 2.20
N ALA A 121 6.92 3.79 1.20
CA ALA A 121 5.50 3.47 1.08
C ALA A 121 4.98 2.66 2.28
N ILE A 122 5.77 1.70 2.80
CA ILE A 122 5.43 0.95 4.02
C ILE A 122 5.39 1.89 5.22
N PHE A 123 6.40 2.74 5.43
CA PHE A 123 6.43 3.68 6.55
C PHE A 123 5.26 4.67 6.51
N VAL A 124 5.02 5.32 5.36
CA VAL A 124 3.91 6.25 5.19
C VAL A 124 2.56 5.57 5.41
N SER A 125 2.41 4.30 5.01
CA SER A 125 1.17 3.55 5.24
C SER A 125 0.90 3.31 6.74
N ILE A 126 1.94 2.98 7.52
CA ILE A 126 1.82 2.83 8.98
C ILE A 126 1.46 4.17 9.63
N LEU A 127 2.14 5.25 9.23
CA LEU A 127 1.87 6.61 9.72
C LEU A 127 0.45 7.08 9.39
N TRP A 128 -0.09 6.69 8.24
CA TRP A 128 -1.46 6.99 7.86
C TRP A 128 -2.43 6.36 8.88
N VAL A 129 -2.32 5.05 9.11
CA VAL A 129 -3.25 4.35 10.01
C VAL A 129 -3.13 4.83 11.46
N SER A 130 -1.94 5.26 11.90
CA SER A 130 -1.78 5.84 13.24
C SER A 130 -2.38 7.24 13.40
N ASN A 131 -2.66 7.95 12.30
CA ASN A 131 -3.25 9.30 12.30
C ASN A 131 -4.75 9.32 11.92
N LEU A 132 -5.38 8.15 11.71
CA LEU A 132 -6.82 7.97 11.43
C LEU A 132 -7.61 7.74 12.73
#